data_AF-A0AA91KJ15-F1
#
_entry.id   AF-A0AA91KJ15-F1
#
_cell.length_a   1.000
_cell.length_b   1.000
_cell.length_c   1.000
_cell.angle_alpha   90.00
_cell.angle_beta   90.00
_cell.angle_gamma   90.00
#
_symmetry.space_group_name_H-M   'P 1'
#
loop_
_entity.id
_entity.type
_entity.pdbx_description
1 polymer ?
#
loop_
_entity_poly.entity_id
_entity_poly.type
_entity_poly.pdbx_seq_one_letter_code
_entity_poly.pdbx_strand_id
1 'polypeptide(L)'
;MDFEKVGRARMMMRLPAHRKKISDANFEAINELMEAYGVAVLSRDELREQRTPDPETLEEYEALCQQLEDDIVRMLASVSPRMVR
;
A
#
# COMPACT_ATOMS: atom_id res chain seq x y z
N MET A 1 -5.65 10.27 -11.18
CA MET A 1 -5.63 8.82 -10.88
C MET A 1 -6.06 8.67 -9.44
N ASP A 2 -6.85 7.66 -9.10
CA ASP A 2 -7.25 7.41 -7.71
C ASP A 2 -6.26 6.41 -7.09
N PHE A 3 -5.14 6.94 -6.59
CA PHE A 3 -4.03 6.12 -6.09
C PHE A 3 -4.42 5.36 -4.81
N GLU A 4 -5.32 5.93 -3.99
CA GLU A 4 -5.89 5.25 -2.83
C GLU A 4 -6.60 3.95 -3.25
N LYS A 5 -7.48 4.01 -4.26
CA LYS A 5 -8.17 2.81 -4.77
C LYS A 5 -7.20 1.78 -5.33
N VAL A 6 -6.15 2.22 -6.03
CA VAL A 6 -5.10 1.32 -6.54
C VAL A 6 -4.38 0.64 -5.38
N GLY A 7 -3.94 1.41 -4.39
CA GLY A 7 -3.25 0.90 -3.20
C GLY A 7 -4.12 -0.11 -2.44
N ARG A 8 -5.39 0.20 -2.20
CA ARG A 8 -6.35 -0.72 -1.58
C ARG A 8 -6.53 -2.00 -2.37
N ALA A 9 -6.75 -1.91 -3.67
CA ALA A 9 -6.93 -3.09 -4.53
C ALA A 9 -5.70 -4.00 -4.48
N ARG A 10 -4.51 -3.42 -4.62
CA ARG A 10 -3.24 -4.15 -4.54
C ARG A 10 -3.02 -4.77 -3.17
N MET A 11 -3.31 -4.03 -2.09
CA MET A 11 -3.17 -4.53 -0.72
C MET A 11 -4.15 -5.67 -0.42
N MET A 12 -5.39 -5.58 -0.92
CA MET A 12 -6.37 -6.67 -0.80
C MET A 12 -5.96 -7.94 -1.57
N MET A 13 -5.23 -7.80 -2.67
CA MET A 13 -4.64 -8.94 -3.39
C MET A 13 -3.47 -9.55 -2.62
N ARG A 14 -2.59 -8.69 -2.06
CA ARG A 14 -1.40 -9.08 -1.29
C ARG A 14 -1.73 -9.73 0.05
N LEU A 15 -2.74 -9.20 0.74
CA LEU A 15 -3.15 -9.60 2.09
C LEU A 15 -4.61 -10.09 2.10
N PRO A 16 -4.89 -11.27 1.52
CA PRO A 16 -6.26 -11.79 1.41
C PRO A 16 -6.95 -11.95 2.78
N ALA A 17 -6.19 -12.30 3.83
CA ALA A 17 -6.70 -12.41 5.20
C ALA A 17 -7.14 -11.08 5.81
N HIS A 18 -6.62 -9.95 5.32
CA HIS A 18 -6.92 -8.61 5.84
C HIS A 18 -7.96 -7.86 4.99
N ARG A 19 -8.49 -8.44 3.91
CA ARG A 19 -9.41 -7.79 2.97
C ARG A 19 -10.56 -7.04 3.65
N LYS A 20 -11.22 -7.68 4.62
CA LYS A 20 -12.34 -7.07 5.35
C LYS A 20 -11.89 -5.83 6.13
N LYS A 21 -10.77 -5.93 6.86
CA LYS A 21 -10.20 -4.78 7.59
C LYS A 21 -9.77 -3.66 6.66
N ILE A 22 -9.16 -3.99 5.52
CA ILE A 22 -8.75 -3.00 4.51
C ILE A 22 -9.99 -2.31 3.93
N SER A 23 -11.05 -3.05 3.64
CA SER A 23 -12.30 -2.48 3.10
C SER A 23 -13.03 -1.61 4.11
N ASP A 24 -12.99 -1.98 5.40
CA ASP A 24 -13.68 -1.26 6.47
C ASP A 24 -12.86 -0.05 6.99
N ALA A 25 -11.56 0.02 6.70
CA ALA A 25 -10.68 1.07 7.18
C ALA A 25 -10.85 2.36 6.35
N ASN A 26 -11.47 3.39 6.95
CA ASN A 26 -11.81 4.66 6.31
C ASN A 26 -11.34 5.89 7.09
N PHE A 27 -10.31 5.75 7.91
CA PHE A 27 -9.73 6.88 8.65
C PHE A 27 -8.61 7.55 7.84
N GLU A 28 -8.41 8.85 8.04
CA GLU A 28 -7.54 9.68 7.21
C GLU A 28 -6.12 9.10 7.04
N ALA A 29 -5.49 8.70 8.15
CA ALA A 29 -4.14 8.14 8.13
C ALA A 29 -3.99 6.85 7.30
N ILE A 30 -5.00 5.97 7.25
CA ILE A 30 -4.91 4.77 6.40
C ILE A 30 -5.14 5.12 4.93
N ASN A 31 -5.97 6.13 4.64
CA ASN A 31 -6.22 6.56 3.27
C ASN A 31 -4.93 7.14 2.67
N GLU A 32 -4.23 7.99 3.43
CA GLU A 32 -2.92 8.55 3.04
C GLU A 32 -1.88 7.45 2.78
N LEU A 33 -1.78 6.45 3.67
CA LEU A 33 -0.86 5.32 3.47
C LEU A 33 -1.23 4.48 2.24
N MET A 34 -2.53 4.23 2.01
CA MET A 34 -2.99 3.51 0.82
C MET A 34 -2.69 4.29 -0.46
N GLU A 35 -2.84 5.61 -0.43
CA GLU A 35 -2.49 6.48 -1.56
C GLU A 35 -0.99 6.43 -1.85
N ALA A 36 -0.15 6.62 -0.84
CA ALA A 36 1.30 6.55 -0.96
C ALA A 36 1.78 5.19 -1.51
N TYR A 37 1.19 4.10 -1.01
CA TYR A 37 1.46 2.75 -1.51
C TYR A 37 1.01 2.58 -2.97
N GLY A 38 -0.16 3.12 -3.33
CA GLY A 38 -0.63 3.11 -4.70
C GLY A 38 0.32 3.82 -5.67
N VAL A 39 0.84 4.98 -5.28
CA VAL A 39 1.85 5.71 -6.05
C VAL A 39 3.13 4.89 -6.18
N ALA A 40 3.68 4.39 -5.07
CA ALA A 40 4.94 3.64 -5.07
C ALA A 40 4.87 2.38 -5.95
N VAL A 41 3.77 1.63 -5.88
CA VAL A 41 3.57 0.42 -6.70
C VAL A 41 3.46 0.77 -8.18
N LEU A 42 2.75 1.83 -8.54
CA LEU A 42 2.65 2.25 -9.94
C LEU A 42 3.99 2.72 -10.48
N SER A 43 4.72 3.55 -9.74
CA SER A 43 6.07 3.98 -10.15
C SER A 43 7.03 2.79 -10.29
N ARG A 44 6.99 1.82 -9.38
CA ARG A 44 7.75 0.58 -9.49
C ARG A 44 7.36 -0.22 -10.73
N ASP A 45 6.06 -0.41 -10.96
CA ASP A 45 5.56 -1.19 -12.09
C ASP A 45 5.94 -0.50 -13.42
N GLU A 46 5.82 0.83 -13.51
CA GLU A 46 6.27 1.64 -14.64
C GLU A 46 7.79 1.51 -14.88
N LEU A 47 8.60 1.58 -13.82
CA LEU A 47 10.05 1.36 -13.90
C LEU A 47 10.38 -0.03 -14.45
N ARG A 48 9.69 -1.07 -13.97
CA ARG A 48 9.89 -2.45 -14.42
C ARG A 48 9.51 -2.68 -15.88
N GLU A 49 8.56 -1.91 -16.40
CA GLU A 49 8.15 -1.96 -17.82
C GLU A 49 9.15 -1.24 -18.75
N GLN A 50 10.10 -0.46 -18.21
CA GLN A 50 11.12 0.18 -19.03
C GLN A 50 12.06 -0.85 -19.67
N ARG A 51 12.59 -0.53 -20.86
CA ARG A 51 13.48 -1.41 -21.61
C ARG A 51 14.82 -1.66 -20.88
N THR A 52 15.27 -0.68 -20.12
CA THR A 52 16.48 -0.70 -19.30
C THR A 52 16.16 -0.05 -17.96
N PRO A 53 15.51 -0.78 -17.03
CA PRO A 53 15.24 -0.26 -15.69
C PRO A 53 16.56 0.00 -14.97
N ASP A 54 16.65 1.11 -14.27
CA ASP A 54 17.76 1.36 -13.35
C ASP A 54 17.58 0.45 -12.11
N PRO A 55 18.48 -0.52 -11.86
CA PRO A 55 18.34 -1.46 -10.77
C PRO A 55 18.38 -0.79 -9.39
N GLU A 56 19.13 0.29 -9.22
CA GLU A 56 19.21 1.02 -7.94
C GLU A 56 17.87 1.69 -7.63
N THR A 57 17.35 2.47 -8.59
CA THR A 57 16.03 3.08 -8.47
C THR A 57 14.94 2.02 -8.24
N LEU A 58 14.99 0.88 -8.93
CA LEU A 58 14.03 -0.20 -8.74
C LEU A 58 14.07 -0.77 -7.31
N GLU A 59 15.26 -1.01 -6.77
CA GLU A 59 15.45 -1.50 -5.41
C GLU A 59 14.91 -0.51 -4.36
N GLU A 60 15.11 0.79 -4.57
CA GLU A 60 14.55 1.84 -3.72
C GLU A 60 13.02 1.80 -3.68
N TYR A 61 12.38 1.68 -4.85
CA TYR A 61 10.91 1.58 -4.93
C TYR A 61 10.39 0.26 -4.34
N GLU A 62 11.13 -0.84 -4.47
CA GLU A 62 10.79 -2.10 -3.82
C GLU A 62 10.87 -2.00 -2.29
N ALA A 63 11.94 -1.40 -1.76
CA ALA A 63 12.11 -1.14 -0.33
C ALA A 63 11.00 -0.21 0.21
N LEU A 64 10.67 0.85 -0.52
CA LEU A 64 9.59 1.77 -0.17
C LEU A 64 8.23 1.06 -0.15
N CYS A 65 7.94 0.22 -1.16
CA CYS A 65 6.70 -0.57 -1.18
C CYS A 65 6.63 -1.49 0.04
N GLN A 66 7.72 -2.16 0.41
CA GLN A 66 7.75 -3.07 1.56
C GLN A 66 7.57 -2.31 2.88
N GLN A 67 8.19 -1.14 3.03
CA GLN A 67 8.01 -0.30 4.22
C GLN A 67 6.55 0.15 4.37
N LEU A 68 5.92 0.59 3.28
CA LEU A 68 4.51 1.00 3.28
C LEU A 68 3.58 -0.18 3.59
N GLU A 69 3.86 -1.37 3.05
CA GLU A 69 3.14 -2.61 3.39
C GLU A 69 3.19 -2.88 4.90
N ASP A 70 4.38 -2.80 5.50
CA ASP A 70 4.58 -3.05 6.92
C ASP A 70 3.84 -2.02 7.80
N ASP A 71 3.91 -0.74 7.45
CA ASP A 71 3.22 0.34 8.17
C ASP A 71 1.71 0.19 8.10
N ILE A 72 1.18 -0.17 6.93
CA ILE A 72 -0.26 -0.48 6.73
C ILE A 72 -0.67 -1.68 7.59
N VAL A 73 0.10 -2.76 7.60
CA VAL A 73 -0.19 -3.95 8.42
C VAL A 73 -0.18 -3.60 9.91
N ARG A 74 0.83 -2.84 10.37
CA ARG A 74 0.92 -2.37 11.76
C ARG A 74 -0.28 -1.53 12.14
N MET A 75 -0.68 -0.61 11.27
CA MET A 75 -1.83 0.26 11.49
C MET A 75 -3.14 -0.54 11.52
N LEU A 76 -3.34 -1.49 10.62
CA LEU A 76 -4.50 -2.40 10.61
C LEU A 76 -4.54 -3.35 11.82
N ALA A 77 -3.39 -3.66 12.42
CA ALA A 77 -3.29 -4.43 13.65
C ALA A 77 -3.55 -3.57 14.90
N SER A 78 -3.11 -2.30 14.89
CA SER A 78 -3.32 -1.36 16.01
C SER A 78 -4.76 -0.84 16.09
N VAL A 79 -5.47 -0.81 14.95
CA VAL A 79 -6.91 -0.52 14.92
C VAL A 79 -7.66 -1.76 15.43
N SER A 80 -7.68 -1.91 16.75
CA SER A 80 -8.56 -2.86 17.44
C SER A 80 -10.02 -2.43 17.25
N PRO A 81 -11.01 -3.36 17.19
CA PRO A 81 -12.44 -3.02 17.12
C PRO A 81 -12.96 -2.13 18.28
N ARG A 82 -12.11 -1.85 19.28
CA ARG A 82 -12.42 -1.09 20.49
C ARG A 82 -12.30 0.43 20.35
N MET A 83 -11.79 0.95 19.23
CA MET A 83 -11.61 2.40 19.03
C MET A 83 -12.70 3.07 18.18
N VAL A 84 -13.82 2.38 17.96
CA VAL A 84 -15.07 3.02 17.52
C VAL A 84 -16.02 2.98 18.72
N ARG A 85 -15.98 4.00 19.56
CA ARG A 85 -17.01 4.29 20.56
C ARG A 85 -17.47 5.72 20.37
#